data_AF-A0A518K0V2-F1
#
_entry.id   AF-A0A518K0V2-F1
#
_cell.length_a   1.000
_cell.length_b   1.000
_cell.length_c   1.000
_cell.angle_alpha   90.00
_cell.angle_beta   90.00
_cell.angle_gamma   90.00
#
_symmetry.space_group_name_H-M   'P 1'
#
loop_
_entity.id
_entity.type
_entity.pdbx_description
1 polymer ?
#
loop_
_entity_poly.entity_id
_entity_poly.type
_entity_poly.pdbx_seq_one_letter_code
_entity_poly.pdbx_strand_id
1 'polypeptide(L)'
;MRKAWHDDPQQAAGAALQKLLRELSDAYLGQLRPFSYRIGVNALVIVSALLSLGLASLGVWSWGAIGPAIVFATFATGAALGGVARRRVLVAKLWKWMHVWRWYELAAGALIALLLLGLVVATPIFWSVLLGTIVGSGTAAIYFLGVVLPARQELQRIERRAQQVVDGIARAGIDPWAIRAGLPRLMGDHWMPLYEALFGYDELSNARMQTNADNGLPPRTTWSPRDHALELLLAQTLQRQGPITWLRSLRKAATTQTSGSAPDAQQTAAASHLHSGGKRSGEIAVASSRAKGSSHELATRDQTAALCEASAEGKDIKMNVTIQSDKLSIGSLNASQVMLQLDSRELMDALPDLVERADKAKRQEKRTKIKSMLAEARNGGGEEQVRRFLGDASTDDGRLADRKSIWLGSCSRLLTAGALLLLAAGWVGIYLAHHQESFGQLSELVAQLRSGASDFGNSIHSVGETFAKSEPTWLPPVALAMALLPGGLILLGSSFLAGWRISLFAYPAAIIAIAGSLFNNPLIGDVMLWHVSIAFAVLLVAGGYWYCQRIPNKTTTRSKVDGNATSTS
;
A
#
# COMPACT_ATOMS: atom_id res chain seq x y z
N MET A 1 -41.12 -15.75 4.32
CA MET A 1 -41.04 -14.30 4.00
C MET A 1 -42.39 -13.60 4.09
N ARG A 2 -43.43 -14.01 3.33
CA ARG A 2 -44.77 -13.37 3.42
C ARG A 2 -45.35 -13.27 4.84
N LYS A 3 -45.20 -14.34 5.65
CA LYS A 3 -45.67 -14.37 7.04
C LYS A 3 -44.88 -13.41 7.94
N ALA A 4 -43.53 -13.50 7.89
CA ALA A 4 -42.64 -12.60 8.64
C ALA A 4 -42.78 -11.11 8.28
N TRP A 5 -43.12 -10.79 7.01
CA TRP A 5 -43.36 -9.41 6.56
C TRP A 5 -44.58 -8.77 7.23
N HIS A 6 -45.55 -9.59 7.63
CA HIS A 6 -46.75 -9.11 8.32
C HIS A 6 -46.50 -8.86 9.81
N ASP A 7 -45.60 -9.61 10.43
CA ASP A 7 -45.34 -9.55 11.87
C ASP A 7 -44.35 -8.44 12.23
N ASP A 8 -43.25 -8.31 11.47
CA ASP A 8 -42.27 -7.23 11.62
C ASP A 8 -41.63 -6.93 10.25
N PRO A 9 -42.11 -5.90 9.53
CA PRO A 9 -41.62 -5.58 8.19
C PRO A 9 -40.14 -5.16 8.20
N GLN A 10 -39.63 -4.60 9.30
CA GLN A 10 -38.23 -4.18 9.39
C GLN A 10 -37.31 -5.40 9.56
N GLN A 11 -37.67 -6.32 10.45
CA GLN A 11 -36.89 -7.53 10.67
C GLN A 11 -36.94 -8.47 9.44
N ALA A 12 -38.11 -8.58 8.80
CA ALA A 12 -38.28 -9.35 7.57
C ALA A 12 -37.49 -8.75 6.39
N ALA A 13 -37.47 -7.42 6.25
CA ALA A 13 -36.67 -6.73 5.25
C ALA A 13 -35.16 -6.93 5.50
N GLY A 14 -34.72 -6.84 6.75
CA GLY A 14 -33.33 -7.10 7.13
C GLY A 14 -32.88 -8.52 6.82
N ALA A 15 -33.68 -9.52 7.18
CA ALA A 15 -33.38 -10.92 6.88
C ALA A 15 -33.40 -11.23 5.37
N ALA A 16 -34.33 -10.63 4.61
CA ALA A 16 -34.40 -10.77 3.17
C ALA A 16 -33.18 -10.15 2.48
N LEU A 17 -32.78 -8.95 2.93
CA LEU A 17 -31.60 -8.27 2.44
C LEU A 17 -30.34 -9.07 2.73
N GLN A 18 -30.19 -9.58 3.96
CA GLN A 18 -29.06 -10.41 4.35
C GLN A 18 -28.97 -11.66 3.48
N LYS A 19 -30.10 -12.35 3.25
CA LYS A 19 -30.15 -13.53 2.39
C LYS A 19 -29.73 -13.19 0.96
N LEU A 20 -30.27 -12.12 0.39
CA LEU A 20 -29.97 -11.69 -0.97
C LEU A 20 -28.49 -11.31 -1.13
N LEU A 21 -27.93 -10.56 -0.17
CA LEU A 21 -26.51 -10.19 -0.16
C LEU A 21 -25.60 -11.41 -0.03
N ARG A 22 -25.98 -12.40 0.79
CA ARG A 22 -25.24 -13.65 0.94
C ARG A 22 -25.30 -14.47 -0.35
N GLU A 23 -26.46 -14.59 -0.99
CA GLU A 23 -26.59 -15.26 -2.30
C GLU A 23 -25.77 -14.57 -3.39
N LEU A 24 -25.76 -13.23 -3.43
CA LEU A 24 -24.90 -12.48 -4.35
C LEU A 24 -23.42 -12.68 -4.04
N SER A 25 -23.03 -12.70 -2.76
CA SER A 25 -21.67 -12.97 -2.31
C SER A 25 -21.22 -14.37 -2.73
N ASP A 26 -22.04 -15.38 -2.48
CA ASP A 26 -21.73 -16.78 -2.79
C ASP A 26 -21.70 -17.01 -4.31
N ALA A 27 -22.58 -16.37 -5.07
CA ALA A 27 -22.51 -16.36 -6.53
C ALA A 27 -21.21 -15.70 -7.04
N TYR A 28 -20.84 -14.55 -6.46
CA TYR A 28 -19.61 -13.85 -6.79
C TYR A 28 -18.37 -14.69 -6.48
N LEU A 29 -18.35 -15.39 -5.34
CA LEU A 29 -17.28 -16.33 -4.96
C LEU A 29 -17.26 -17.60 -5.81
N GLY A 30 -18.42 -18.16 -6.10
CA GLY A 30 -18.55 -19.34 -6.96
C GLY A 30 -17.94 -19.08 -8.33
N GLN A 31 -18.13 -17.86 -8.83
CA GLN A 31 -17.53 -17.39 -10.05
C GLN A 31 -16.02 -17.08 -9.94
N LEU A 32 -15.53 -16.72 -8.75
CA LEU A 32 -14.11 -16.54 -8.47
C LEU A 32 -13.36 -17.86 -8.19
N ARG A 33 -14.02 -18.92 -7.73
CA ARG A 33 -13.38 -20.22 -7.41
C ARG A 33 -12.69 -20.91 -8.58
N PRO A 34 -13.25 -20.98 -9.81
CA PRO A 34 -12.52 -21.52 -10.96
C PRO A 34 -11.30 -20.65 -11.31
N PHE A 35 -11.26 -19.39 -10.87
CA PHE A 35 -10.04 -18.57 -10.82
C PHE A 35 -9.20 -18.89 -9.59
N SER A 36 -8.96 -20.17 -9.30
CA SER A 36 -7.84 -20.54 -8.46
C SER A 36 -6.55 -20.24 -9.23
N TYR A 37 -6.24 -18.95 -9.35
CA TYR A 37 -5.03 -18.39 -9.93
C TYR A 37 -3.80 -19.10 -9.35
N ARG A 38 -3.90 -19.58 -8.11
CA ARG A 38 -2.88 -20.42 -7.47
C ARG A 38 -2.62 -21.72 -8.22
N ILE A 39 -3.63 -22.48 -8.63
CA ILE A 39 -3.43 -23.75 -9.35
C ILE A 39 -2.84 -23.46 -10.74
N GLY A 40 -3.41 -22.49 -11.47
CA GLY A 40 -2.91 -22.11 -12.78
C GLY A 40 -1.48 -21.56 -12.76
N VAL A 41 -1.15 -20.69 -11.81
CA VAL A 41 0.21 -20.13 -11.65
C VAL A 41 1.19 -21.19 -11.19
N ASN A 42 0.83 -22.02 -10.21
CA ASN A 42 1.73 -23.08 -9.76
C ASN A 42 2.00 -24.08 -10.89
N ALA A 43 0.97 -24.48 -11.64
CA ALA A 43 1.14 -25.34 -12.82
C ALA A 43 2.03 -24.68 -13.88
N LEU A 44 1.81 -23.39 -14.18
CA LEU A 44 2.64 -22.64 -15.12
C LEU A 44 4.11 -22.58 -14.68
N VAL A 45 4.37 -22.29 -13.40
CA VAL A 45 5.73 -22.21 -12.84
C VAL A 45 6.40 -23.60 -12.87
N ILE A 46 5.68 -24.65 -12.50
CA ILE A 46 6.21 -26.04 -12.53
C ILE A 46 6.53 -26.46 -13.96
N VAL A 47 5.59 -26.27 -14.90
CA VAL A 47 5.81 -26.61 -16.33
C VAL A 47 6.97 -25.81 -16.92
N SER A 48 7.05 -24.52 -16.60
CA SER A 48 8.15 -23.65 -17.02
C SER A 48 9.51 -24.09 -16.46
N ALA A 49 9.57 -24.46 -15.17
CA ALA A 49 10.78 -24.96 -14.54
C ALA A 49 11.22 -26.30 -15.15
N LEU A 50 10.29 -27.23 -15.36
CA LEU A 50 10.56 -28.52 -16.01
C LEU A 50 11.02 -28.33 -17.46
N LEU A 51 10.40 -27.42 -18.21
CA LEU A 51 10.81 -27.09 -19.56
C LEU A 51 12.23 -26.51 -19.59
N SER A 52 12.57 -25.62 -18.66
CA SER A 52 13.91 -25.04 -18.55
C SER A 52 14.96 -26.08 -18.21
N LEU A 53 14.66 -26.97 -17.24
CA LEU A 53 15.56 -28.03 -16.83
C LEU A 53 15.78 -29.05 -17.95
N GLY A 54 14.70 -29.45 -18.63
CA GLY A 54 14.75 -30.38 -19.75
C GLY A 54 15.56 -29.84 -20.92
N LEU A 55 15.34 -28.57 -21.31
CA LEU A 55 16.08 -27.95 -22.40
C LEU A 55 17.55 -27.67 -22.05
N ALA A 56 17.84 -27.28 -20.80
CA ALA A 56 19.21 -27.11 -20.34
C ALA A 56 19.99 -28.45 -20.34
N SER A 57 19.32 -29.57 -20.04
CA SER A 57 19.93 -30.90 -20.05
C SER A 57 20.37 -31.37 -21.45
N LEU A 58 19.83 -30.79 -22.52
CA LEU A 58 20.21 -31.08 -23.91
C LEU A 58 21.51 -30.37 -24.34
N GLY A 59 22.26 -29.79 -23.40
CA GLY A 59 23.56 -29.17 -23.66
C GLY A 59 23.49 -27.74 -24.21
N VAL A 60 22.30 -27.22 -24.48
CA VAL A 60 22.13 -25.85 -24.99
C VAL A 60 21.72 -24.91 -23.86
N TRP A 61 22.72 -24.48 -23.09
CA TRP A 61 22.55 -23.64 -21.89
C TRP A 61 21.72 -22.36 -22.13
N SER A 62 21.72 -21.81 -23.35
CA SER A 62 20.90 -20.65 -23.69
C SER A 62 19.39 -20.92 -23.54
N TRP A 63 18.92 -22.15 -23.76
CA TRP A 63 17.50 -22.50 -23.71
C TRP A 63 16.95 -22.58 -22.28
N GLY A 64 17.82 -22.66 -21.27
CA GLY A 64 17.41 -22.60 -19.87
C GLY A 64 16.68 -21.29 -19.51
N ALA A 65 16.87 -20.22 -20.30
CA ALA A 65 16.18 -18.95 -20.09
C ALA A 65 14.70 -18.95 -20.52
N ILE A 66 14.23 -19.97 -21.26
CA ILE A 66 12.86 -20.00 -21.80
C ILE A 66 11.82 -20.01 -20.69
N GLY A 67 11.95 -20.85 -19.67
CA GLY A 67 10.93 -20.92 -18.64
C GLY A 67 10.79 -19.63 -17.83
N PRO A 68 11.89 -19.04 -17.29
CA PRO A 68 11.82 -17.74 -16.65
C PRO A 68 11.19 -16.68 -17.55
N ALA A 69 11.54 -16.65 -18.84
CA ALA A 69 10.94 -15.74 -19.81
C ALA A 69 9.43 -15.98 -19.99
N ILE A 70 8.97 -17.23 -20.07
CA ILE A 70 7.53 -17.57 -20.11
C ILE A 70 6.81 -17.02 -18.88
N VAL A 71 7.30 -17.32 -17.67
CA VAL A 71 6.63 -16.89 -16.43
C VAL A 71 6.57 -15.37 -16.33
N PHE A 72 7.68 -14.69 -16.62
CA PHE A 72 7.76 -13.24 -16.56
C PHE A 72 6.86 -12.59 -17.61
N ALA A 73 6.90 -13.07 -18.87
CA ALA A 73 6.06 -12.57 -19.94
C ALA A 73 4.57 -12.83 -19.68
N THR A 74 4.20 -14.01 -19.15
CA THR A 74 2.80 -14.28 -18.78
C THR A 74 2.34 -13.32 -17.68
N PHE A 75 3.16 -13.08 -16.66
CA PHE A 75 2.80 -12.16 -15.59
C PHE A 75 2.71 -10.71 -16.08
N ALA A 76 3.70 -10.26 -16.85
CA ALA A 76 3.76 -8.91 -17.41
C ALA A 76 2.57 -8.65 -18.36
N THR A 77 2.32 -9.56 -19.30
CA THR A 77 1.19 -9.46 -20.24
C THR A 77 -0.14 -9.59 -19.53
N GLY A 78 -0.27 -10.48 -18.54
CA GLY A 78 -1.46 -10.59 -17.70
C GLY A 78 -1.73 -9.34 -16.87
N ALA A 79 -0.69 -8.68 -16.36
CA ALA A 79 -0.77 -7.40 -15.67
C ALA A 79 -1.13 -6.26 -16.63
N ALA A 80 -0.55 -6.23 -17.83
CA ALA A 80 -0.83 -5.24 -18.87
C ALA A 80 -2.28 -5.36 -19.38
N LEU A 81 -2.70 -6.53 -19.85
CA LEU A 81 -4.09 -6.80 -20.24
C LEU A 81 -5.06 -6.58 -19.08
N GLY A 82 -4.66 -7.04 -17.89
CA GLY A 82 -5.40 -6.85 -16.66
C GLY A 82 -5.53 -5.39 -16.25
N GLY A 83 -4.58 -4.53 -16.63
CA GLY A 83 -4.53 -3.10 -16.37
C GLY A 83 -5.19 -2.24 -17.44
N VAL A 84 -5.15 -2.66 -18.70
CA VAL A 84 -5.90 -2.00 -19.80
C VAL A 84 -7.38 -2.27 -19.63
N ALA A 85 -7.76 -3.52 -19.33
CA ALA A 85 -9.16 -3.92 -19.23
C ALA A 85 -9.81 -3.65 -17.86
N ARG A 86 -9.07 -3.12 -16.89
CA ARG A 86 -9.62 -2.64 -15.60
C ARG A 86 -8.91 -1.34 -15.26
N ARG A 87 -9.67 -0.37 -14.74
CA ARG A 87 -9.14 0.63 -13.80
C ARG A 87 -8.70 -0.05 -12.49
N ARG A 88 -7.81 -1.06 -12.54
CA ARG A 88 -7.30 -1.71 -11.33
C ARG A 88 -6.67 -0.60 -10.52
N VAL A 89 -7.09 -0.45 -9.27
CA VAL A 89 -6.54 0.54 -8.34
C VAL A 89 -5.02 0.44 -8.31
N LEU A 90 -4.46 -0.77 -8.45
CA LEU A 90 -3.02 -1.00 -8.51
C LEU A 90 -2.37 -0.41 -9.76
N VAL A 91 -2.95 -0.56 -10.95
CA VAL A 91 -2.42 0.04 -12.18
C VAL A 91 -2.65 1.55 -12.19
N ALA A 92 -3.78 2.03 -11.68
CA ALA A 92 -4.01 3.46 -11.52
C ALA A 92 -3.06 4.11 -10.51
N LYS A 93 -2.78 3.45 -9.37
CA LYS A 93 -1.81 3.91 -8.37
C LYS A 93 -0.38 3.76 -8.90
N LEU A 94 -0.05 2.69 -9.62
CA LEU A 94 1.24 2.51 -10.30
C LEU A 94 1.44 3.58 -11.37
N TRP A 95 0.43 3.89 -12.17
CA TRP A 95 0.49 4.95 -13.18
C TRP A 95 0.64 6.32 -12.53
N LYS A 96 -0.11 6.62 -11.47
CA LYS A 96 0.10 7.84 -10.67
C LYS A 96 1.51 7.90 -10.10
N TRP A 97 2.03 6.77 -9.60
CA TRP A 97 3.39 6.67 -9.07
C TRP A 97 4.46 6.86 -10.16
N MET A 98 4.28 6.25 -11.34
CA MET A 98 5.14 6.47 -12.51
C MET A 98 5.06 7.90 -13.00
N HIS A 99 3.90 8.56 -12.90
CA HIS A 99 3.77 9.95 -13.29
C HIS A 99 4.45 10.92 -12.31
N VAL A 100 4.67 10.48 -11.06
CA VAL A 100 5.51 11.20 -10.08
C VAL A 100 7.00 11.05 -10.40
N TRP A 101 7.40 10.10 -11.26
CA TRP A 101 8.79 10.04 -11.70
C TRP A 101 9.14 11.27 -12.53
N ARG A 102 10.27 11.87 -12.20
CA ARG A 102 10.84 12.94 -13.01
C ARG A 102 11.25 12.36 -14.36
N TRP A 103 11.11 13.16 -15.42
CA TRP A 103 11.37 12.72 -16.79
C TRP A 103 12.77 12.11 -16.98
N TYR A 104 13.78 12.56 -16.23
CA TYR A 104 15.13 12.00 -16.29
C TYR A 104 15.23 10.59 -15.66
N GLU A 105 14.40 10.25 -14.67
CA GLU A 105 14.35 8.90 -14.09
C GLU A 105 13.73 7.93 -15.11
N LEU A 106 12.70 8.38 -15.82
CA LEU A 106 12.11 7.64 -16.94
C LEU A 106 13.12 7.47 -18.07
N ALA A 107 13.88 8.51 -18.43
CA ALA A 107 14.92 8.44 -19.44
C ALA A 107 16.04 7.48 -19.04
N ALA A 108 16.51 7.52 -17.78
CA ALA A 108 17.51 6.59 -17.28
C ALA A 108 16.99 5.14 -17.25
N GLY A 109 15.75 4.93 -16.81
CA GLY A 109 15.12 3.61 -16.84
C GLY A 109 14.95 3.07 -18.26
N ALA A 110 14.53 3.92 -19.20
CA ALA A 110 14.41 3.56 -20.62
C ALA A 110 15.78 3.23 -21.23
N LEU A 111 16.82 4.03 -20.92
CA LEU A 111 18.18 3.75 -21.36
C LEU A 111 18.64 2.39 -20.84
N ILE A 112 18.49 2.10 -19.55
CA ILE A 112 18.87 0.80 -18.97
C ILE A 112 18.08 -0.34 -19.59
N ALA A 113 16.78 -0.17 -19.83
CA ALA A 113 15.97 -1.18 -20.51
C ALA A 113 16.46 -1.44 -21.94
N LEU A 114 16.82 -0.38 -22.68
CA LEU A 114 17.36 -0.48 -24.04
C LEU A 114 18.73 -1.16 -24.06
N LEU A 115 19.55 -0.92 -23.05
CA LEU A 115 20.87 -1.55 -22.90
C LEU A 115 20.76 -3.02 -22.50
N LEU A 116 19.86 -3.36 -21.58
CA LEU A 116 19.53 -4.74 -21.27
C LEU A 116 18.98 -5.46 -22.50
N LEU A 117 18.13 -4.80 -23.29
CA LEU A 117 17.64 -5.33 -24.55
C LEU A 117 18.79 -5.57 -25.54
N GLY A 118 19.71 -4.62 -25.68
CA GLY A 118 20.90 -4.76 -26.53
C GLY A 118 21.79 -5.93 -26.10
N LEU A 119 22.04 -6.08 -24.79
CA LEU A 119 22.78 -7.22 -24.24
C LEU A 119 22.06 -8.54 -24.53
N VAL A 120 20.74 -8.60 -24.33
CA VAL A 120 19.96 -9.81 -24.61
C VAL A 120 20.06 -10.16 -26.10
N VAL A 121 19.87 -9.18 -27.00
CA VAL A 121 19.98 -9.34 -28.47
C VAL A 121 21.37 -9.82 -28.91
N ALA A 122 22.44 -9.34 -28.26
CA ALA A 122 23.81 -9.71 -28.59
C ALA A 122 24.19 -11.13 -28.12
N THR A 123 23.36 -11.79 -27.31
CA THR A 123 23.62 -13.13 -26.80
C THR A 123 22.75 -14.19 -27.49
N PRO A 124 23.21 -15.45 -27.60
CA PRO A 124 22.37 -16.55 -28.09
C PRO A 124 21.14 -16.83 -27.19
N ILE A 125 21.09 -16.20 -26.00
CA ILE A 125 19.96 -16.20 -25.08
C ILE A 125 18.78 -15.38 -25.65
N PHE A 126 19.01 -14.49 -26.62
CA PHE A 126 17.96 -13.71 -27.28
C PHE A 126 16.81 -14.59 -27.77
N TRP A 127 17.12 -15.63 -28.53
CA TRP A 127 16.12 -16.49 -29.17
C TRP A 127 15.27 -17.23 -28.15
N SER A 128 15.89 -17.74 -27.07
CA SER A 128 15.19 -18.34 -25.94
C SER A 128 14.27 -17.36 -25.22
N VAL A 129 14.75 -16.14 -24.95
CA VAL A 129 13.94 -15.11 -24.26
C VAL A 129 12.80 -14.65 -25.16
N LEU A 130 13.04 -14.46 -26.46
CA LEU A 130 12.04 -14.08 -27.45
C LEU A 130 10.94 -15.14 -27.55
N LEU A 131 11.32 -16.41 -27.75
CA LEU A 131 10.38 -17.52 -27.85
C LEU A 131 9.57 -17.67 -26.56
N GLY A 132 10.24 -17.64 -25.41
CA GLY A 132 9.57 -17.69 -24.11
C GLY A 132 8.61 -16.52 -23.89
N THR A 133 8.97 -15.32 -24.36
CA THR A 133 8.13 -14.12 -24.27
C THR A 133 6.88 -14.23 -25.15
N ILE A 134 7.03 -14.73 -26.38
CA ILE A 134 5.91 -14.96 -27.31
C ILE A 134 4.94 -15.99 -26.71
N VAL A 135 5.45 -17.14 -26.26
CA VAL A 135 4.65 -18.20 -25.65
C VAL A 135 3.97 -17.69 -24.38
N GLY A 136 4.73 -17.08 -23.47
CA GLY A 136 4.19 -16.57 -22.21
C GLY A 136 3.11 -15.50 -22.40
N SER A 137 3.31 -14.58 -23.36
CA SER A 137 2.32 -13.56 -23.70
C SER A 137 1.08 -14.16 -24.36
N GLY A 138 1.25 -15.12 -25.25
CA GLY A 138 0.14 -15.85 -25.88
C GLY A 138 -0.71 -16.60 -24.85
N THR A 139 -0.08 -17.33 -23.93
CA THR A 139 -0.77 -18.01 -22.83
C THR A 139 -1.54 -17.04 -21.94
N ALA A 140 -0.94 -15.89 -21.60
CA ALA A 140 -1.62 -14.85 -20.84
C ALA A 140 -2.82 -14.26 -21.59
N ALA A 141 -2.69 -14.01 -22.90
CA ALA A 141 -3.76 -13.48 -23.74
C ALA A 141 -4.92 -14.48 -23.87
N ILE A 142 -4.62 -15.76 -24.13
CA ILE A 142 -5.63 -16.83 -24.22
C ILE A 142 -6.36 -16.98 -22.89
N TYR A 143 -5.63 -17.05 -21.77
CA TYR A 143 -6.25 -17.14 -20.45
C TYR A 143 -7.11 -15.90 -20.15
N PHE A 144 -6.61 -14.72 -20.51
CA PHE A 144 -7.31 -13.46 -20.28
C PHE A 144 -8.61 -13.38 -21.10
N LEU A 145 -8.56 -13.68 -22.39
CA LEU A 145 -9.70 -13.58 -23.29
C LEU A 145 -10.69 -14.73 -23.10
N GLY A 146 -10.20 -15.96 -22.89
CA GLY A 146 -11.03 -17.16 -22.78
C GLY A 146 -11.64 -17.35 -21.39
N VAL A 147 -10.92 -17.00 -20.33
CA VAL A 147 -11.38 -17.25 -18.96
C VAL A 147 -11.75 -15.95 -18.26
N VAL A 148 -10.83 -14.98 -18.21
CA VAL A 148 -11.00 -13.77 -17.39
C VAL A 148 -12.09 -12.84 -17.94
N LEU A 149 -12.16 -12.65 -19.27
CA LEU A 149 -13.09 -11.70 -19.88
C LEU A 149 -14.56 -12.14 -19.74
N PRO A 150 -14.96 -13.40 -20.04
CA PRO A 150 -16.34 -13.84 -19.89
C PRO A 150 -16.78 -13.80 -18.43
N ALA A 151 -15.96 -14.30 -17.51
CA ALA A 151 -16.29 -14.25 -16.08
C ALA A 151 -16.45 -12.82 -15.57
N ARG A 152 -15.69 -11.85 -16.10
CA ARG A 152 -15.89 -10.44 -15.77
C ARG A 152 -17.24 -9.92 -16.23
N GLN A 153 -17.70 -10.31 -17.41
CA GLN A 153 -19.02 -9.88 -17.89
C GLN A 153 -20.12 -10.38 -16.97
N GLU A 154 -19.99 -11.59 -16.42
CA GLU A 154 -20.91 -12.14 -15.44
C GLU A 154 -20.80 -11.43 -14.07
N LEU A 155 -19.57 -11.21 -13.57
CA LEU A 155 -19.35 -10.46 -12.33
C LEU A 155 -19.92 -9.03 -12.41
N GLN A 156 -19.81 -8.36 -13.56
CA GLN A 156 -20.41 -7.03 -13.76
C GLN A 156 -21.95 -7.05 -13.71
N ARG A 157 -22.59 -8.16 -14.09
CA ARG A 157 -24.05 -8.30 -13.96
C ARG A 157 -24.43 -8.45 -12.50
N ILE A 158 -23.68 -9.24 -11.73
CA ILE A 158 -23.86 -9.40 -10.27
C ILE A 158 -23.62 -8.07 -9.55
N GLU A 159 -22.55 -7.36 -9.91
CA GLU A 159 -22.19 -6.05 -9.35
C GLU A 159 -23.29 -5.01 -9.62
N ARG A 160 -23.82 -4.93 -10.85
CA ARG A 160 -24.95 -4.03 -11.16
C ARG A 160 -26.20 -4.34 -10.33
N ARG A 161 -26.51 -5.63 -10.12
CA ARG A 161 -27.64 -6.03 -9.26
C ARG A 161 -27.40 -5.64 -7.81
N ALA A 162 -26.20 -5.87 -7.30
CA ALA A 162 -25.81 -5.47 -5.95
C ALA A 162 -25.89 -3.94 -5.79
N GLN A 163 -25.42 -3.18 -6.77
CA GLN A 163 -25.51 -1.71 -6.78
C GLN A 163 -26.97 -1.24 -6.79
N GLN A 164 -27.83 -1.85 -7.61
CA GLN A 164 -29.26 -1.53 -7.63
C GLN A 164 -29.94 -1.76 -6.27
N VAL A 165 -29.53 -2.80 -5.54
CA VAL A 165 -30.02 -3.08 -4.19
C VAL A 165 -29.54 -2.01 -3.22
N VAL A 166 -28.24 -1.67 -3.24
CA VAL A 166 -27.67 -0.60 -2.40
C VAL A 166 -28.34 0.75 -2.68
N ASP A 167 -28.52 1.10 -3.95
CA ASP A 167 -29.19 2.35 -4.37
C ASP A 167 -30.68 2.32 -4.02
N GLY A 168 -31.32 1.15 -4.05
CA GLY A 168 -32.70 0.95 -3.59
C GLY A 168 -32.85 1.24 -2.10
N ILE A 169 -31.92 0.75 -1.29
CA ILE A 169 -31.88 0.98 0.16
C ILE A 169 -31.58 2.45 0.48
N ALA A 170 -30.65 3.06 -0.24
CA ALA A 170 -30.34 4.48 -0.10
C ALA A 170 -31.57 5.36 -0.43
N ARG A 171 -32.33 4.99 -1.48
CA ARG A 171 -33.59 5.67 -1.83
C ARG A 171 -34.70 5.48 -0.80
N ALA A 172 -34.66 4.40 -0.01
CA ALA A 172 -35.55 4.20 1.13
C ALA A 172 -35.19 5.08 2.35
N GLY A 173 -34.19 5.96 2.23
CA GLY A 173 -33.81 6.92 3.26
C GLY A 173 -32.75 6.42 4.24
N ILE A 174 -32.18 5.23 4.02
CA ILE A 174 -31.06 4.74 4.83
C ILE A 174 -29.78 5.43 4.40
N ASP A 175 -29.06 6.01 5.36
CA ASP A 175 -27.79 6.67 5.14
C ASP A 175 -26.79 5.73 4.42
N PRO A 176 -26.24 6.11 3.25
CA PRO A 176 -25.21 5.32 2.55
C PRO A 176 -24.03 4.93 3.44
N TRP A 177 -23.65 5.75 4.42
CA TRP A 177 -22.60 5.40 5.38
C TRP A 177 -23.00 4.22 6.27
N ALA A 178 -24.25 4.18 6.75
CA ALA A 178 -24.75 3.07 7.55
C ALA A 178 -24.77 1.75 6.76
N ILE A 179 -25.12 1.82 5.47
CA ILE A 179 -25.06 0.66 4.57
C ILE A 179 -23.60 0.16 4.46
N ARG A 180 -22.65 1.07 4.22
CA ARG A 180 -21.22 0.74 4.11
C ARG A 180 -20.64 0.14 5.39
N ALA A 181 -21.03 0.64 6.56
CA ALA A 181 -20.57 0.13 7.84
C ALA A 181 -21.23 -1.21 8.22
N GLY A 182 -22.49 -1.42 7.82
CA GLY A 182 -23.24 -2.65 8.11
C GLY A 182 -22.94 -3.82 7.17
N LEU A 183 -22.56 -3.56 5.92
CA LEU A 183 -22.38 -4.60 4.90
C LEU A 183 -21.39 -5.72 5.30
N PRO A 184 -20.20 -5.41 5.88
CA PRO A 184 -19.26 -6.44 6.32
C PRO A 184 -19.87 -7.41 7.34
N ARG A 185 -20.71 -6.89 8.25
CA ARG A 185 -21.37 -7.69 9.28
C ARG A 185 -22.47 -8.58 8.70
N LEU A 186 -23.19 -8.08 7.70
CA LEU A 186 -24.31 -8.80 7.06
C LEU A 186 -23.84 -9.95 6.16
N MET A 187 -22.72 -9.75 5.44
CA MET A 187 -22.23 -10.67 4.42
C MET A 187 -21.36 -11.83 4.96
N GLY A 188 -20.89 -11.74 6.21
CA GLY A 188 -20.00 -12.75 6.80
C GLY A 188 -18.61 -12.76 6.15
N ASP A 189 -17.87 -13.87 6.22
CA ASP A 189 -16.43 -13.94 5.90
C ASP A 189 -16.02 -13.53 4.48
N HIS A 190 -16.97 -13.50 3.55
CA HIS A 190 -16.69 -13.30 2.12
C HIS A 190 -17.11 -11.94 1.58
N TRP A 191 -17.36 -10.98 2.46
CA TRP A 191 -17.80 -9.63 2.09
C TRP A 191 -16.81 -8.85 1.21
N MET A 192 -15.50 -9.10 1.37
CA MET A 192 -14.45 -8.24 0.83
C MET A 192 -14.48 -8.06 -0.70
N PRO A 193 -14.60 -9.11 -1.54
CA PRO A 193 -14.51 -8.94 -2.99
C PRO A 193 -15.70 -8.14 -3.57
N LEU A 194 -16.92 -8.39 -3.07
CA LEU A 194 -18.10 -7.65 -3.49
C LEU A 194 -18.07 -6.21 -2.98
N TYR A 195 -17.64 -5.99 -1.73
CA TYR A 195 -17.49 -4.66 -1.16
C TYR A 195 -16.50 -3.81 -1.93
N GLU A 196 -15.35 -4.39 -2.30
CA GLU A 196 -14.36 -3.71 -3.13
C GLU A 196 -14.93 -3.32 -4.50
N ALA A 197 -15.74 -4.19 -5.11
CA ALA A 197 -16.38 -3.90 -6.38
C ALA A 197 -17.38 -2.74 -6.26
N LEU A 198 -18.21 -2.72 -5.21
CA LEU A 198 -19.24 -1.70 -5.00
C LEU A 198 -18.68 -0.33 -4.61
N PHE A 199 -17.73 -0.28 -3.67
CA PHE A 199 -17.29 0.99 -3.06
C PHE A 199 -15.85 1.36 -3.41
N GLY A 200 -15.11 0.46 -4.04
CA GLY A 200 -13.69 0.64 -4.33
C GLY A 200 -12.77 0.20 -3.19
N TYR A 201 -11.48 0.21 -3.49
CA TYR A 201 -10.44 -0.31 -2.59
C TYR A 201 -10.18 0.57 -1.37
N ASP A 202 -10.24 1.89 -1.51
CA ASP A 202 -9.94 2.79 -0.40
C ASP A 202 -11.01 2.65 0.70
N GLU A 203 -12.28 2.48 0.33
CA GLU A 203 -13.37 2.19 1.26
C GLU A 203 -13.25 0.79 1.87
N LEU A 204 -12.82 -0.22 1.09
CA LEU A 204 -12.53 -1.55 1.62
C LEU A 204 -11.46 -1.49 2.73
N SER A 205 -10.41 -0.69 2.54
CA SER A 205 -9.35 -0.52 3.54
C SER A 205 -9.91 0.09 4.83
N ASN A 206 -10.73 1.13 4.73
CA ASN A 206 -11.40 1.74 5.88
C ASN A 206 -12.33 0.75 6.61
N ALA A 207 -13.15 0.02 5.86
CA ALA A 207 -14.07 -0.97 6.42
C ALA A 207 -13.32 -2.11 7.13
N ARG A 208 -12.16 -2.53 6.64
CA ARG A 208 -11.29 -3.50 7.32
C ARG A 208 -10.74 -2.95 8.63
N MET A 209 -10.24 -1.71 8.64
CA MET A 209 -9.74 -1.08 9.87
C MET A 209 -10.84 -0.99 10.92
N GLN A 210 -12.04 -0.55 10.53
CA GLN A 210 -13.18 -0.45 11.42
C GLN A 210 -13.65 -1.82 11.94
N THR A 211 -13.79 -2.81 11.05
CA THR A 211 -14.20 -4.17 11.46
C THR A 211 -13.18 -4.83 12.39
N ASN A 212 -11.88 -4.59 12.18
CA ASN A 212 -10.84 -5.08 13.09
C ASN A 212 -10.92 -4.39 14.46
N ALA A 213 -11.10 -3.07 14.47
CA ALA A 213 -11.26 -2.29 15.70
C ALA A 213 -12.49 -2.75 16.50
N ASP A 214 -13.63 -2.97 15.84
CA ASP A 214 -14.87 -3.44 16.46
C ASP A 214 -14.74 -4.84 17.07
N ASN A 215 -13.95 -5.72 16.43
CA ASN A 215 -13.72 -7.08 16.92
C ASN A 215 -12.62 -7.17 18.00
N GLY A 216 -12.00 -6.04 18.38
CA GLY A 216 -10.85 -6.01 19.28
C GLY A 216 -9.65 -6.80 18.73
N LEU A 217 -9.65 -7.13 17.44
CA LEU A 217 -8.57 -7.85 16.80
C LEU A 217 -7.51 -6.84 16.39
N PRO A 218 -6.20 -7.12 16.60
CA PRO A 218 -5.16 -6.33 15.97
C PRO A 218 -5.43 -6.33 14.46
N PRO A 219 -5.15 -5.23 13.75
CA PRO A 219 -5.39 -5.13 12.31
C PRO A 219 -4.78 -6.36 11.62
N ARG A 220 -5.63 -7.32 11.21
CA ARG A 220 -5.17 -8.62 10.72
C ARG A 220 -4.28 -8.37 9.50
N THR A 221 -3.01 -8.74 9.62
CA THR A 221 -1.98 -8.64 8.58
C THR A 221 -2.07 -9.75 7.53
N THR A 222 -3.23 -10.43 7.38
CA THR A 222 -3.48 -11.32 6.25
C THR A 222 -3.72 -10.47 4.99
N TRP A 223 -2.77 -9.61 4.70
CA TRP A 223 -2.71 -8.78 3.52
C TRP A 223 -2.40 -9.71 2.39
N SER A 224 -3.30 -9.73 1.42
CA SER A 224 -2.95 -10.30 0.13
C SER A 224 -1.66 -9.63 -0.37
N PRO A 225 -0.79 -10.30 -1.12
CA PRO A 225 0.40 -9.66 -1.70
C PRO A 225 0.07 -8.36 -2.46
N ARG A 226 -1.16 -8.29 -2.99
CA ARG A 226 -1.74 -7.09 -3.59
C ARG A 226 -1.88 -5.93 -2.60
N ASP A 227 -2.34 -6.18 -1.38
CA ASP A 227 -2.50 -5.14 -0.35
C ASP A 227 -1.13 -4.59 0.08
N HIS A 228 -0.14 -5.47 0.28
CA HIS A 228 1.25 -5.07 0.52
C HIS A 228 1.79 -4.19 -0.60
N ALA A 229 1.58 -4.58 -1.86
CA ALA A 229 2.01 -3.78 -3.00
C ALA A 229 1.31 -2.42 -3.06
N LEU A 230 0.01 -2.36 -2.75
CA LEU A 230 -0.76 -1.12 -2.73
C LEU A 230 -0.32 -0.18 -1.60
N GLU A 231 -0.05 -0.70 -0.41
CA GLU A 231 0.47 0.07 0.71
C GLU A 231 1.88 0.56 0.45
N LEU A 232 2.74 -0.27 -0.13
CA LEU A 232 4.11 0.11 -0.48
C LEU A 232 4.10 1.20 -1.56
N LEU A 233 3.24 1.07 -2.59
CA LEU A 233 3.04 2.12 -3.58
C LEU A 233 2.49 3.40 -2.93
N LEU A 234 1.53 3.29 -2.01
CA LEU A 234 0.96 4.44 -1.32
C LEU A 234 2.03 5.15 -0.47
N ALA A 235 2.78 4.40 0.33
CA ALA A 235 3.88 4.91 1.16
C ALA A 235 4.93 5.61 0.30
N GLN A 236 5.31 5.00 -0.84
CA GLN A 236 6.25 5.63 -1.77
C GLN A 236 5.68 6.88 -2.43
N THR A 237 4.40 6.89 -2.81
CA THR A 237 3.76 8.10 -3.35
C THR A 237 3.70 9.23 -2.32
N LEU A 238 3.35 8.93 -1.07
CA LEU A 238 3.32 9.91 0.02
C LEU A 238 4.71 10.46 0.33
N GLN A 239 5.72 9.58 0.36
CA GLN A 239 7.11 9.98 0.56
C GLN A 239 7.62 10.91 -0.54
N ARG A 240 7.26 10.65 -1.80
CA ARG A 240 7.70 11.48 -2.95
C ARG A 240 6.90 12.77 -3.14
N GLN A 241 5.59 12.75 -2.87
CA GLN A 241 4.75 13.94 -3.02
C GLN A 241 4.96 14.97 -1.90
N GLY A 242 5.67 14.57 -0.84
CA GLY A 242 5.99 15.40 0.31
C GLY A 242 4.77 15.73 1.16
N PRO A 243 4.96 16.12 2.44
CA PRO A 243 3.85 16.45 3.35
C PRO A 243 2.99 17.62 2.83
N ILE A 244 3.54 18.49 1.97
CA ILE A 244 2.91 19.74 1.53
C ILE A 244 1.68 19.49 0.63
N THR A 245 1.72 18.50 -0.27
CA THR A 245 0.60 18.22 -1.19
C THR A 245 -0.56 17.54 -0.46
N TRP A 246 -0.25 16.64 0.48
CA TRP A 246 -1.23 16.02 1.35
C TRP A 246 -1.92 17.05 2.25
N LEU A 247 -1.18 17.98 2.86
CA LEU A 247 -1.75 19.09 3.64
C LEU A 247 -2.66 19.99 2.79
N ARG A 248 -2.32 20.25 1.51
CA ARG A 248 -3.23 20.97 0.60
C ARG A 248 -4.52 20.19 0.31
N SER A 249 -4.44 18.86 0.20
CA SER A 249 -5.62 18.03 -0.03
C SER A 249 -6.56 18.02 1.17
N LEU A 250 -6.02 17.97 2.39
CA LEU A 250 -6.79 18.13 3.63
C LEU A 250 -7.39 19.53 3.75
N ARG A 251 -6.63 20.57 3.42
CA ARG A 251 -7.13 21.95 3.43
C ARG A 251 -8.31 22.11 2.47
N LYS A 252 -8.22 21.54 1.26
CA LYS A 252 -9.31 21.53 0.28
C LYS A 252 -10.55 20.80 0.80
N ALA A 253 -10.38 19.61 1.40
CA ALA A 253 -11.49 18.84 1.98
C ALA A 253 -12.17 19.57 3.14
N ALA A 254 -11.40 20.25 4.00
CA ALA A 254 -11.93 21.07 5.07
C ALA A 254 -12.71 22.30 4.56
N THR A 255 -12.23 22.93 3.47
CA THR A 255 -12.94 24.07 2.84
C THR A 255 -14.24 23.65 2.13
N THR A 256 -14.31 22.47 1.50
CA THR A 256 -15.55 22.01 0.87
C THR A 256 -16.62 21.64 1.89
N GLN A 257 -16.26 21.01 3.01
CA GLN A 257 -17.21 20.73 4.11
C GLN A 257 -17.78 21.99 4.76
N THR A 258 -16.98 23.05 4.88
CA THR A 258 -17.42 24.32 5.46
C THR A 258 -18.28 25.14 4.49
N SER A 259 -18.04 25.07 3.18
CA SER A 259 -18.89 25.79 2.20
C SER A 259 -20.27 25.17 2.00
N GLY A 260 -20.42 23.85 2.15
CA GLY A 260 -21.71 23.15 1.94
C GLY A 260 -22.70 23.27 3.09
N SER A 261 -22.26 23.75 4.26
CA SER A 261 -23.10 23.89 5.46
C SER A 261 -23.44 25.35 5.81
N ALA A 262 -22.96 26.32 5.03
CA ALA A 262 -23.09 27.75 5.30
C ALA A 262 -24.20 28.52 4.54
N PRO A 263 -24.72 28.14 3.35
CA PRO A 263 -25.63 29.04 2.64
C PRO A 263 -26.98 29.25 3.34
N ASP A 264 -27.47 28.27 4.11
CA ASP A 264 -28.77 28.39 4.80
C ASP A 264 -28.68 29.21 6.10
N ALA A 265 -27.51 29.23 6.76
CA ALA A 265 -27.30 30.03 7.98
C ALA A 265 -27.11 31.52 7.67
N GLN A 266 -26.55 31.86 6.51
CA GLN A 266 -26.41 33.25 6.07
C GLN A 266 -27.70 33.82 5.49
N GLN A 267 -28.56 33.02 4.84
CA GLN A 267 -29.88 33.48 4.40
C GLN A 267 -30.86 33.68 5.56
N THR A 268 -30.79 32.88 6.63
CA THR A 268 -31.62 33.09 7.84
C THR A 268 -31.14 34.27 8.71
N ALA A 269 -29.84 34.59 8.71
CA ALA A 269 -29.31 35.79 9.35
C ALA A 269 -29.58 37.08 8.54
N ALA A 270 -29.58 37.01 7.21
CA ALA A 270 -29.93 38.15 6.36
C ALA A 270 -31.44 38.45 6.36
N ALA A 271 -32.30 37.43 6.50
CA ALA A 271 -33.75 37.61 6.61
C ALA A 271 -34.20 38.18 7.97
N SER A 272 -33.40 38.05 9.04
CA SER A 272 -33.72 38.59 10.37
C SER A 272 -33.27 40.03 10.61
N HIS A 273 -32.52 40.64 9.68
CA HIS A 273 -32.01 42.02 9.82
C HIS A 273 -32.77 43.10 9.01
N LEU A 274 -33.86 42.75 8.32
CA LEU A 274 -34.61 43.68 7.44
C LEU A 274 -35.95 44.17 8.03
N HIS A 275 -36.18 44.01 9.34
CA HIS A 275 -37.39 44.52 10.02
C HIS A 275 -37.11 45.08 11.44
N SER A 276 -36.33 46.16 11.55
CA SER A 276 -36.49 47.10 12.68
C SER A 276 -35.85 48.47 12.38
N GLY A 277 -36.40 49.18 11.40
CA GLY A 277 -36.12 50.61 11.21
C GLY A 277 -37.10 51.46 12.03
N GLY A 278 -36.83 51.65 13.32
CA GLY A 278 -37.68 52.45 14.21
C GLY A 278 -36.85 53.23 15.22
N LYS A 279 -36.53 54.47 14.88
CA LYS A 279 -35.97 55.47 15.81
C LYS A 279 -36.81 55.55 17.09
N ARG A 280 -36.18 55.42 18.25
CA ARG A 280 -36.49 56.24 19.44
C ARG A 280 -35.32 56.25 20.43
N SER A 281 -34.84 57.46 20.65
CA SER A 281 -34.13 57.92 21.83
C SER A 281 -34.94 57.57 23.09
N GLY A 282 -34.26 57.10 24.14
CA GLY A 282 -34.89 56.79 25.41
C GLY A 282 -33.91 56.17 26.40
N GLU A 283 -33.42 57.03 27.28
CA GLU A 283 -32.65 56.77 28.48
C GLU A 283 -33.48 55.98 29.53
N ILE A 284 -32.79 55.39 30.52
CA ILE A 284 -33.25 55.04 31.88
C ILE A 284 -33.53 53.55 32.22
N ALA A 285 -32.94 53.19 33.38
CA ALA A 285 -33.33 52.24 34.42
C ALA A 285 -32.90 50.77 34.33
N VAL A 286 -31.84 50.51 35.09
CA VAL A 286 -31.75 49.41 36.05
C VAL A 286 -33.08 49.27 36.82
N ALA A 287 -33.76 48.14 36.64
CA ALA A 287 -34.82 47.69 37.52
C ALA A 287 -34.61 46.21 37.84
N SER A 288 -34.13 45.98 39.07
CA SER A 288 -34.21 44.72 39.79
C SER A 288 -35.68 44.29 39.93
N SER A 289 -36.05 43.15 39.36
CA SER A 289 -37.29 42.46 39.70
C SER A 289 -36.98 41.14 40.41
N ARG A 290 -37.04 41.23 41.74
CA ARG A 290 -37.11 40.14 42.70
C ARG A 290 -38.38 39.32 42.45
N ALA A 291 -38.23 38.09 41.95
CA ALA A 291 -39.29 37.09 41.93
C ALA A 291 -39.00 36.02 42.99
N LYS A 292 -39.97 35.80 43.89
CA LYS A 292 -39.99 34.72 44.89
C LYS A 292 -40.01 33.36 44.17
N GLY A 293 -38.88 32.67 44.17
CA GLY A 293 -38.78 31.24 43.88
C GLY A 293 -38.65 30.47 45.21
N SER A 294 -39.36 29.36 45.32
CA SER A 294 -39.42 28.52 46.52
C SER A 294 -38.04 27.94 46.88
N SER A 295 -37.78 27.80 48.17
CA SER A 295 -36.47 27.40 48.74
C SER A 295 -35.95 26.01 48.31
N HIS A 296 -36.71 25.25 47.52
CA HIS A 296 -36.27 23.96 46.99
C HIS A 296 -35.50 24.07 45.66
N GLU A 297 -35.59 25.21 44.97
CA GLU A 297 -35.01 25.42 43.63
C GLU A 297 -33.65 26.15 43.67
N LEU A 298 -33.32 26.83 44.77
CA LEU A 298 -31.98 27.42 44.97
C LEU A 298 -30.92 26.37 45.37
N ALA A 299 -31.31 25.33 46.11
CA ALA A 299 -30.36 24.29 46.54
C ALA A 299 -29.82 23.42 45.37
N THR A 300 -30.62 23.22 44.33
CA THR A 300 -30.22 22.46 43.13
C THR A 300 -29.41 23.29 42.14
N ARG A 301 -29.55 24.62 42.18
CA ARG A 301 -28.82 25.55 41.31
C ARG A 301 -27.40 25.82 41.80
N ASP A 302 -27.20 25.86 43.12
CA ASP A 302 -25.86 26.00 43.70
C ASP A 302 -25.06 24.69 43.63
N GLN A 303 -25.72 23.52 43.72
CA GLN A 303 -25.05 22.22 43.52
C GLN A 303 -24.61 21.99 42.08
N THR A 304 -25.38 22.47 41.09
CA THR A 304 -25.02 22.34 39.67
C THR A 304 -23.90 23.30 39.27
N ALA A 305 -23.83 24.49 39.87
CA ALA A 305 -22.71 25.41 39.69
C ALA A 305 -21.40 24.83 40.27
N ALA A 306 -21.44 24.27 41.48
CA ALA A 306 -20.27 23.63 42.09
C ALA A 306 -19.79 22.36 41.33
N LEU A 307 -20.72 21.61 40.72
CA LEU A 307 -20.39 20.46 39.86
C LEU A 307 -19.75 20.85 38.52
N CYS A 308 -20.14 21.99 37.95
CA CYS A 308 -19.51 22.51 36.75
C CYS A 308 -18.09 23.04 37.02
N GLU A 309 -17.85 23.62 38.20
CA GLU A 309 -16.54 24.12 38.61
C GLU A 309 -15.56 22.97 38.93
N ALA A 310 -16.03 21.91 39.61
CA ALA A 310 -15.20 20.75 39.92
C ALA A 310 -14.85 19.87 38.71
N SER A 311 -15.70 19.84 37.69
CA SER A 311 -15.46 19.11 36.42
C SER A 311 -14.44 19.84 35.53
N ALA A 312 -14.35 21.17 35.62
CA ALA A 312 -13.35 21.96 34.91
C ALA A 312 -11.91 21.75 35.44
N GLU A 313 -11.75 21.31 36.69
CA GLU A 313 -10.43 21.08 37.32
C GLU A 313 -9.89 19.65 37.18
N GLY A 314 -10.64 18.73 36.55
CA GLY A 314 -10.15 17.37 36.29
C GLY A 314 -9.85 16.53 37.55
N LYS A 315 -10.53 16.80 38.68
CA LYS A 315 -10.48 15.95 39.87
C LYS A 315 -11.51 14.82 39.78
N ASP A 316 -11.05 13.59 40.00
CA ASP A 316 -11.91 12.42 40.15
C ASP A 316 -12.74 12.53 41.44
N ILE A 317 -14.02 12.84 41.31
CA ILE A 317 -14.96 12.86 42.43
C ILE A 317 -15.75 11.54 42.44
N LYS A 318 -15.49 10.71 43.46
CA LYS A 318 -16.36 9.58 43.81
C LYS A 318 -17.64 10.12 44.45
N MET A 319 -18.72 10.15 43.69
CA MET A 319 -20.05 10.50 44.17
C MET A 319 -20.67 9.29 44.87
N ASN A 320 -20.97 9.42 46.17
CA ASN A 320 -21.81 8.49 46.90
C ASN A 320 -23.21 9.11 47.00
N VAL A 321 -24.14 8.66 46.15
CA VAL A 321 -25.52 9.17 46.13
C VAL A 321 -26.36 8.30 47.05
N THR A 322 -26.64 8.79 48.26
CA THR A 322 -27.63 8.21 49.16
C THR A 322 -29.01 8.75 48.79
N ILE A 323 -29.81 7.95 48.09
CA ILE A 323 -31.25 8.20 47.94
C ILE A 323 -31.91 7.72 49.22
N GLN A 324 -32.49 8.64 49.97
CA GLN A 324 -33.24 8.35 51.18
C GLN A 324 -34.65 7.87 50.78
N SER A 325 -34.77 6.59 50.43
CA SER A 325 -36.04 5.87 50.54
C SER A 325 -35.94 4.91 51.71
N ASP A 326 -36.93 4.94 52.59
CA ASP A 326 -37.01 4.02 53.71
C ASP A 326 -37.04 2.58 53.18
N LYS A 327 -36.02 1.81 53.59
CA LYS A 327 -35.74 0.40 53.27
C LYS A 327 -35.08 0.11 51.91
N LEU A 328 -33.76 0.34 51.82
CA LEU A 328 -32.73 -0.66 51.47
C LEU A 328 -31.44 0.08 51.05
N SER A 329 -30.40 -0.02 51.87
CA SER A 329 -29.05 0.38 51.49
C SER A 329 -28.45 -0.67 50.56
N ILE A 330 -28.22 -0.33 49.29
CA ILE A 330 -27.49 -1.18 48.35
C ILE A 330 -26.24 -0.42 47.87
N GLY A 331 -25.07 -1.02 48.11
CA GLY A 331 -23.77 -0.51 47.70
C GLY A 331 -23.56 -0.53 46.19
N SER A 332 -22.51 0.18 45.75
CA SER A 332 -22.12 0.45 44.37
C SER A 332 -22.34 -0.74 43.40
N LEU A 333 -23.36 -0.62 42.54
CA LEU A 333 -23.64 -1.57 41.46
C LEU A 333 -23.08 -1.03 40.14
N ASN A 334 -22.40 -1.91 39.39
CA ASN A 334 -21.95 -1.64 38.03
C ASN A 334 -23.14 -1.40 37.10
N ALA A 335 -22.98 -0.53 36.08
CA ALA A 335 -24.05 -0.15 35.14
C ALA A 335 -24.71 -1.35 34.42
N SER A 336 -24.00 -2.47 34.27
CA SER A 336 -24.52 -3.72 33.71
C SER A 336 -25.53 -4.45 34.63
N GLN A 337 -25.51 -4.17 35.93
CA GLN A 337 -26.32 -4.84 36.95
C GLN A 337 -27.64 -4.09 37.22
N VAL A 338 -27.64 -2.75 37.04
CA VAL A 338 -28.85 -1.93 37.02
C VAL A 338 -29.73 -2.26 35.80
N MET A 339 -29.10 -2.67 34.70
CA MET A 339 -29.79 -3.02 33.45
C MET A 339 -30.58 -4.34 33.50
N LEU A 340 -30.38 -5.17 34.53
CA LEU A 340 -31.07 -6.45 34.72
C LEU A 340 -32.26 -6.38 35.70
N GLN A 341 -32.47 -5.25 36.39
CA GLN A 341 -33.57 -5.10 37.36
C GLN A 341 -34.64 -4.09 36.96
N LEU A 342 -34.45 -3.31 35.90
CA LEU A 342 -35.54 -2.51 35.34
C LEU A 342 -36.46 -3.39 34.50
N ASP A 343 -37.76 -3.31 34.79
CA ASP A 343 -38.81 -3.95 34.03
C ASP A 343 -38.70 -3.58 32.55
N SER A 344 -38.70 -4.59 31.68
CA SER A 344 -38.38 -4.48 30.26
C SER A 344 -39.25 -3.48 29.49
N ARG A 345 -40.41 -3.10 30.05
CA ARG A 345 -41.32 -2.12 29.44
C ARG A 345 -40.90 -0.68 29.69
N GLU A 346 -40.55 -0.32 30.94
CA GLU A 346 -40.08 1.04 31.25
C GLU A 346 -38.75 1.35 30.58
N LEU A 347 -37.87 0.35 30.45
CA LEU A 347 -36.59 0.52 29.76
C LEU A 347 -36.77 0.71 28.24
N MET A 348 -37.78 0.06 27.64
CA MET A 348 -38.09 0.21 26.21
C MET A 348 -38.77 1.54 25.90
N ASP A 349 -39.57 2.08 26.82
CA ASP A 349 -40.16 3.41 26.68
C ASP A 349 -39.12 4.54 26.90
N ALA A 350 -38.11 4.31 27.74
CA ALA A 350 -37.03 5.27 27.99
C ALA A 350 -35.86 5.21 26.99
N LEU A 351 -35.74 4.11 26.22
CA LEU A 351 -34.64 3.88 25.27
C LEU A 351 -34.52 4.96 24.18
N PRO A 352 -35.61 5.42 23.52
CA PRO A 352 -35.52 6.45 22.49
C PRO A 352 -34.95 7.75 23.05
N ASP A 353 -35.34 8.10 24.28
CA ASP A 353 -34.94 9.32 24.97
C ASP A 353 -33.46 9.28 25.39
N LEU A 354 -32.96 8.10 25.80
CA LEU A 354 -31.54 7.88 26.10
C LEU A 354 -30.67 7.88 24.84
N VAL A 355 -31.13 7.28 23.74
CA VAL A 355 -30.44 7.32 22.44
C VAL A 355 -30.37 8.76 21.92
N GLU A 356 -31.46 9.52 22.04
CA GLU A 356 -31.50 10.92 21.65
C GLU A 356 -30.54 11.79 22.50
N ARG A 357 -30.45 11.54 23.81
CA ARG A 357 -29.49 12.23 24.70
C ARG A 357 -28.04 11.87 24.37
N ALA A 358 -27.74 10.60 24.09
CA ALA A 358 -26.40 10.17 23.70
C ALA A 358 -25.97 10.77 22.35
N ASP A 359 -26.90 10.87 21.40
CA ASP A 359 -26.67 11.54 20.12
C ASP A 359 -26.47 13.05 20.28
N LYS A 360 -27.25 13.70 21.16
CA LYS A 360 -27.06 15.13 21.50
C LYS A 360 -25.68 15.37 22.13
N ALA A 361 -25.23 14.48 23.03
CA ALA A 361 -23.90 14.58 23.65
C ALA A 361 -22.77 14.42 22.61
N LYS A 362 -22.84 13.42 21.73
CA LYS A 362 -21.86 13.26 20.63
C LYS A 362 -21.87 14.45 19.66
N ARG A 363 -23.03 15.04 19.38
CA ARG A 363 -23.12 16.25 18.54
C ARG A 363 -22.49 17.46 19.25
N GLN A 364 -22.64 17.60 20.56
CA GLN A 364 -21.99 18.66 21.33
C GLN A 364 -20.47 18.48 21.36
N GLU A 365 -19.95 17.27 21.57
CA GLU A 365 -18.52 16.97 21.53
C GLU A 365 -17.90 17.26 20.15
N LYS A 366 -18.60 16.90 19.06
CA LYS A 366 -18.16 17.29 17.70
C LYS A 366 -18.16 18.81 17.51
N ARG A 367 -19.15 19.51 18.05
CA ARG A 367 -19.23 20.98 17.96
C ARG A 367 -18.11 21.66 18.75
N THR A 368 -17.76 21.17 19.94
CA THR A 368 -16.65 21.73 20.74
C THR A 368 -15.31 21.47 20.06
N LYS A 369 -15.10 20.27 19.50
CA LYS A 369 -13.90 19.94 18.71
C LYS A 369 -13.76 20.79 17.45
N ILE A 370 -14.86 21.03 16.74
CA ILE A 370 -14.86 21.92 15.57
C ILE A 370 -14.56 23.37 15.99
N LYS A 371 -15.13 23.84 17.10
CA LYS A 371 -14.85 25.17 17.64
C LYS A 371 -13.39 25.31 18.09
N SER A 372 -12.79 24.30 18.72
CA SER A 372 -11.38 24.35 19.10
C SER A 372 -10.47 24.35 17.88
N MET A 373 -10.74 23.50 16.87
CA MET A 373 -9.99 23.52 15.61
C MET A 373 -10.13 24.87 14.86
N LEU A 374 -11.31 25.48 14.88
CA LEU A 374 -11.55 26.80 14.28
C LEU A 374 -10.85 27.93 15.07
N ALA A 375 -10.86 27.87 16.40
CA ALA A 375 -10.15 28.82 17.24
C ALA A 375 -8.63 28.71 17.04
N GLU A 376 -8.10 27.50 16.94
CA GLU A 376 -6.69 27.23 16.68
C GLU A 376 -6.25 27.63 15.26
N ALA A 377 -7.12 27.43 14.27
CA ALA A 377 -6.92 27.91 12.91
C ALA A 377 -6.98 29.45 12.83
N ARG A 378 -7.86 30.09 13.61
CA ARG A 378 -8.05 31.55 13.62
C ARG A 378 -6.94 32.27 14.38
N ASN A 379 -6.35 31.65 15.40
CA ASN A 379 -5.25 32.21 16.17
C ASN A 379 -3.88 32.10 15.47
N GLY A 380 -3.82 31.63 14.22
CA GLY A 380 -2.55 31.49 13.49
C GLY A 380 -1.61 30.42 14.05
N GLY A 381 -1.99 29.72 15.13
CA GLY A 381 -1.16 28.69 15.78
C GLY A 381 -0.83 27.51 14.86
N GLY A 382 -1.72 27.20 13.92
CA GLY A 382 -1.43 26.21 12.88
C GLY A 382 -0.28 26.62 11.96
N GLU A 383 -0.07 27.92 11.71
CA GLU A 383 1.01 28.39 10.86
C GLU A 383 2.35 28.30 11.58
N GLU A 384 2.40 28.58 12.89
CA GLU A 384 3.62 28.48 13.69
C GLU A 384 3.96 27.04 14.07
N GLN A 385 2.97 26.17 14.29
CA GLN A 385 3.20 24.74 14.49
C GLN A 385 3.65 24.06 13.20
N VAL A 386 3.12 24.47 12.04
CA VAL A 386 3.61 24.07 10.71
C VAL A 386 4.98 24.71 10.42
N ARG A 387 5.26 25.95 10.84
CA ARG A 387 6.58 26.57 10.76
C ARG A 387 7.59 25.94 11.71
N ARG A 388 7.21 25.39 12.86
CA ARG A 388 8.11 24.62 13.73
C ARG A 388 8.30 23.20 13.18
N PHE A 389 7.27 22.59 12.60
CA PHE A 389 7.40 21.29 11.91
C PHE A 389 8.19 21.38 10.59
N LEU A 390 8.17 22.52 9.90
CA LEU A 390 8.88 22.73 8.63
C LEU A 390 10.15 23.61 8.77
N GLY A 391 10.30 24.37 9.84
CA GLY A 391 11.30 25.45 9.97
C GLY A 391 12.67 25.02 10.46
N ASP A 392 12.76 23.91 11.20
CA ASP A 392 14.08 23.33 11.53
C ASP A 392 14.63 22.39 10.47
N ALA A 393 13.87 22.13 9.40
CA ALA A 393 14.41 21.50 8.19
C ALA A 393 15.34 22.43 7.38
N SER A 394 15.50 23.69 7.80
CA SER A 394 16.44 24.66 7.22
C SER A 394 17.84 24.60 7.84
N THR A 395 18.04 23.82 8.90
CA THR A 395 19.39 23.47 9.38
C THR A 395 20.15 22.75 8.28
N ASP A 396 21.42 23.09 8.07
CA ASP A 396 22.27 22.54 6.99
C ASP A 396 22.31 21.00 6.95
N ASP A 397 21.99 20.34 8.06
CA ASP A 397 21.84 18.90 8.17
C ASP A 397 20.73 18.33 7.28
N GLY A 398 19.62 19.06 7.08
CA GLY A 398 18.54 18.67 6.17
C GLY A 398 18.99 18.68 4.71
N ARG A 399 19.76 19.70 4.31
CA ARG A 399 20.34 19.82 2.96
C ARG A 399 21.41 18.77 2.71
N LEU A 400 22.21 18.44 3.72
CA LEU A 400 23.18 17.35 3.66
C LEU A 400 22.50 15.98 3.59
N ALA A 401 21.40 15.76 4.32
CA ALA A 401 20.61 14.54 4.23
C ALA A 401 19.97 14.37 2.84
N ASP A 402 19.43 15.44 2.26
CA ASP A 402 18.87 15.43 0.91
C ASP A 402 19.96 15.16 -0.14
N ARG A 403 21.13 15.82 -0.04
CA ARG A 403 22.28 15.56 -0.92
C ARG A 403 22.80 14.14 -0.80
N LYS A 404 22.91 13.60 0.41
CA LYS A 404 23.27 12.19 0.64
C LYS A 404 22.24 11.25 0.03
N SER A 405 20.95 11.56 0.13
CA SER A 405 19.88 10.74 -0.46
C SER A 405 19.94 10.70 -1.99
N ILE A 406 20.43 11.75 -2.64
CA ILE A 406 20.62 11.81 -4.09
C ILE A 406 21.86 11.00 -4.50
N TRP A 407 23.00 11.23 -3.84
CA TRP A 407 24.28 10.57 -4.17
C TRP A 407 24.39 9.10 -3.76
N LEU A 408 23.73 8.71 -2.67
CA LEU A 408 23.64 7.32 -2.21
C LEU A 408 22.25 6.74 -2.46
N GLY A 409 21.43 7.40 -3.27
CA GLY A 409 20.06 6.98 -3.55
C GLY A 409 19.95 5.74 -4.42
N SER A 410 18.72 5.28 -4.65
CA SER A 410 18.41 4.28 -5.68
C SER A 410 18.92 4.69 -7.07
N CYS A 411 18.84 5.98 -7.40
CA CYS A 411 19.29 6.51 -8.69
C CYS A 411 20.80 6.32 -8.90
N SER A 412 21.64 6.64 -7.90
CA SER A 412 23.08 6.42 -7.98
C SER A 412 23.42 4.96 -8.28
N ARG A 413 22.81 4.03 -7.52
CA ARG A 413 23.00 2.58 -7.67
C ARG A 413 22.58 2.10 -9.05
N LEU A 414 21.42 2.58 -9.52
CA LEU A 414 20.89 2.28 -10.84
C LEU A 414 21.85 2.74 -11.95
N LEU A 415 22.40 3.96 -11.84
CA LEU A 415 23.37 4.49 -12.80
C LEU A 415 24.69 3.70 -12.79
N THR A 416 25.25 3.41 -11.61
CA THR A 416 26.45 2.56 -11.51
C THR A 416 26.20 1.14 -12.00
N ALA A 417 25.03 0.56 -11.71
CA ALA A 417 24.65 -0.76 -12.20
C ALA A 417 24.59 -0.77 -13.73
N GLY A 418 23.91 0.23 -14.31
CA GLY A 418 23.84 0.41 -15.76
C GLY A 418 25.22 0.57 -16.39
N ALA A 419 26.09 1.38 -15.80
CA ALA A 419 27.46 1.59 -16.27
C ALA A 419 28.31 0.31 -16.22
N LEU A 420 28.22 -0.48 -15.14
CA LEU A 420 28.93 -1.76 -15.02
C LEU A 420 28.43 -2.80 -16.03
N LEU A 421 27.10 -2.90 -16.20
CA LEU A 421 26.50 -3.82 -17.17
C LEU A 421 26.83 -3.41 -18.60
N LEU A 422 26.88 -2.11 -18.89
CA LEU A 422 27.34 -1.57 -20.16
C LEU A 422 28.79 -1.91 -20.45
N LEU A 423 29.67 -1.71 -19.48
CA LEU A 423 31.08 -2.05 -19.62
C LEU A 423 31.25 -3.55 -19.83
N ALA A 424 30.51 -4.39 -19.10
CA ALA A 424 30.52 -5.84 -19.29
C ALA A 424 30.03 -6.22 -20.70
N ALA A 425 28.89 -5.67 -21.13
CA ALA A 425 28.30 -5.93 -22.44
C ALA A 425 29.21 -5.46 -23.59
N GLY A 426 29.74 -4.25 -23.49
CA GLY A 426 30.68 -3.68 -24.46
C GLY A 426 31.95 -4.51 -24.56
N TRP A 427 32.49 -4.97 -23.43
CA TRP A 427 33.65 -5.85 -23.43
C TRP A 427 33.37 -7.21 -24.09
N VAL A 428 32.24 -7.83 -23.78
CA VAL A 428 31.80 -9.08 -24.44
C VAL A 428 31.67 -8.86 -25.94
N GLY A 429 31.05 -7.75 -26.36
CA GLY A 429 30.90 -7.38 -27.77
C GLY A 429 32.24 -7.19 -28.49
N ILE A 430 33.18 -6.44 -27.90
CA ILE A 430 34.54 -6.25 -28.44
C ILE A 430 35.27 -7.59 -28.53
N TYR A 431 35.16 -8.43 -27.49
CA TYR A 431 35.77 -9.74 -27.47
C TYR A 431 35.22 -10.65 -28.59
N LEU A 432 33.89 -10.73 -28.73
CA LEU A 432 33.21 -11.46 -29.79
C LEU A 432 33.60 -10.95 -31.18
N ALA A 433 33.66 -9.63 -31.37
CA ALA A 433 34.08 -9.03 -32.63
C ALA A 433 35.54 -9.34 -32.97
N HIS A 434 36.43 -9.32 -31.97
CA HIS A 434 37.83 -9.66 -32.17
C HIS A 434 38.05 -11.15 -32.45
N HIS A 435 37.24 -12.01 -31.84
CA HIS A 435 37.31 -13.47 -31.98
C HIS A 435 36.40 -14.03 -33.07
N GLN A 436 35.80 -13.17 -33.90
CA GLN A 436 34.85 -13.60 -34.93
C GLN A 436 35.47 -14.61 -35.91
N GLU A 437 36.77 -14.50 -36.20
CA GLU A 437 37.53 -15.47 -37.00
C GLU A 437 37.66 -16.83 -36.31
N SER A 438 37.93 -16.85 -35.00
CA SER A 438 38.01 -18.09 -34.21
C SER A 438 36.63 -18.77 -34.04
N PHE A 439 35.55 -17.99 -33.99
CA PHE A 439 34.19 -18.54 -34.06
C PHE A 439 33.87 -19.12 -35.44
N GLY A 440 34.45 -18.57 -36.52
CA GLY A 440 34.43 -19.16 -37.86
C GLY A 440 35.02 -20.58 -37.86
N GLN A 441 36.22 -20.75 -37.28
CA GLN A 441 36.86 -22.06 -37.12
C GLN A 441 36.02 -23.03 -36.28
N LEU A 442 35.36 -22.52 -35.23
CA LEU A 442 34.47 -23.32 -34.38
C LEU A 442 33.21 -23.78 -35.13
N SER A 443 32.66 -22.92 -36.01
CA SER A 443 31.53 -23.28 -36.87
C SER A 443 31.91 -24.33 -37.91
N GLU A 444 33.14 -24.28 -38.42
CA GLU A 444 33.70 -25.26 -39.36
C GLU A 444 33.97 -26.60 -38.66
N LEU A 445 34.44 -26.56 -37.42
CA LEU A 445 34.62 -27.74 -36.58
C LEU A 445 33.28 -28.42 -36.22
N VAL A 446 32.23 -27.63 -35.99
CA VAL A 446 30.85 -28.15 -35.85
C VAL A 446 30.33 -28.73 -37.16
N ALA A 447 30.67 -28.14 -38.31
CA ALA A 447 30.32 -28.70 -39.62
C ALA A 447 31.04 -30.04 -39.87
N GLN A 448 32.32 -30.16 -39.49
CA GLN A 448 33.09 -31.41 -39.55
C GLN A 448 32.54 -32.51 -38.61
N LEU A 449 32.09 -32.11 -37.41
CA LEU A 449 31.39 -33.02 -36.48
C LEU A 449 30.09 -33.53 -37.11
N ARG A 450 29.33 -32.66 -37.75
CA ARG A 450 28.06 -33.00 -38.39
C ARG A 450 28.25 -33.89 -39.63
N SER A 451 29.37 -33.75 -40.33
CA SER A 451 29.71 -34.62 -41.47
C SER A 451 30.33 -35.96 -41.07
N GLY A 452 30.53 -36.22 -39.77
CA GLY A 452 31.10 -37.47 -39.28
C GLY A 452 32.54 -37.70 -39.69
N ALA A 453 33.33 -36.63 -39.86
CA ALA A 453 34.73 -36.74 -40.28
C ALA A 453 35.56 -37.47 -39.20
N SER A 454 36.33 -38.48 -39.60
CA SER A 454 37.18 -39.29 -38.70
C SER A 454 38.29 -38.49 -38.00
N ASP A 455 38.62 -37.30 -38.53
CA ASP A 455 39.73 -36.46 -38.04
C ASP A 455 39.31 -35.46 -36.96
N PHE A 456 38.08 -35.59 -36.44
CA PHE A 456 37.52 -34.68 -35.44
C PHE A 456 38.42 -34.53 -34.19
N GLY A 457 39.07 -35.60 -33.75
CA GLY A 457 39.98 -35.57 -32.60
C GLY A 457 41.20 -34.66 -32.81
N ASN A 458 41.77 -34.64 -34.02
CA ASN A 458 42.92 -33.80 -34.36
C ASN A 458 42.50 -32.33 -34.52
N SER A 459 41.31 -32.09 -35.09
CA SER A 459 40.74 -30.73 -35.18
C SER A 459 40.47 -30.13 -33.79
N ILE A 460 39.90 -30.89 -32.84
CA ILE A 460 39.71 -30.41 -31.46
C ILE A 460 41.04 -30.05 -30.80
N HIS A 461 42.05 -30.92 -30.92
CA HIS A 461 43.34 -30.69 -30.28
C HIS A 461 44.04 -29.45 -30.86
N SER A 462 43.92 -29.23 -32.18
CA SER A 462 44.46 -28.04 -32.83
C SER A 462 43.78 -26.76 -32.33
N VAL A 463 42.44 -26.74 -32.22
CA VAL A 463 41.68 -25.58 -31.72
C VAL A 463 41.98 -25.34 -30.25
N GLY A 464 42.07 -26.41 -29.44
CA GLY A 464 42.47 -26.33 -28.04
C GLY A 464 43.87 -25.74 -27.85
N GLU A 465 44.83 -26.12 -28.70
CA GLU A 465 46.16 -25.52 -28.70
C GLU A 465 46.15 -24.05 -29.12
N THR A 466 45.33 -23.65 -30.09
CA THR A 466 45.21 -22.25 -30.51
C THR A 466 44.66 -21.38 -29.38
N PHE A 467 43.67 -21.87 -28.63
CA PHE A 467 43.18 -21.17 -27.43
C PHE A 467 44.20 -21.16 -26.29
N ALA A 468 44.93 -22.26 -26.08
CA ALA A 468 45.94 -22.35 -25.02
C ALA A 468 47.21 -21.54 -25.28
N LYS A 469 47.58 -21.33 -26.56
CA LYS A 469 48.75 -20.54 -26.99
C LYS A 469 48.45 -19.05 -27.16
N SER A 470 47.17 -18.63 -27.17
CA SER A 470 46.85 -17.20 -27.14
C SER A 470 47.47 -16.58 -25.89
N GLU A 471 48.39 -15.65 -26.09
CA GLU A 471 49.23 -15.11 -25.03
C GLU A 471 48.36 -14.63 -23.85
N PRO A 472 48.80 -14.83 -22.59
CA PRO A 472 48.09 -14.38 -21.42
C PRO A 472 48.11 -12.84 -21.37
N THR A 473 47.21 -12.22 -22.13
CA THR A 473 46.82 -10.85 -21.84
C THR A 473 46.29 -10.83 -20.41
N TRP A 474 46.80 -9.87 -19.65
CA TRP A 474 46.92 -9.83 -18.20
C TRP A 474 45.57 -9.81 -17.46
N LEU A 475 44.46 -9.75 -18.19
CA LEU A 475 43.16 -10.34 -17.82
C LEU A 475 42.49 -10.83 -19.11
N PRO A 476 42.08 -12.12 -19.20
CA PRO A 476 41.23 -12.56 -20.30
C PRO A 476 40.01 -11.65 -20.35
N PRO A 477 39.66 -11.04 -21.49
CA PRO A 477 38.53 -10.11 -21.58
C PRO A 477 37.21 -10.73 -21.07
N VAL A 478 37.08 -12.05 -21.23
CA VAL A 478 35.99 -12.86 -20.67
C VAL A 478 35.96 -12.82 -19.14
N ALA A 479 37.11 -12.90 -18.47
CA ALA A 479 37.20 -12.82 -17.02
C ALA A 479 36.74 -11.46 -16.49
N LEU A 480 37.11 -10.37 -17.18
CA LEU A 480 36.66 -9.02 -16.80
C LEU A 480 35.13 -8.86 -16.98
N ALA A 481 34.58 -9.33 -18.09
CA ALA A 481 33.13 -9.32 -18.31
C ALA A 481 32.38 -10.16 -17.27
N MET A 482 32.86 -11.37 -17.00
CA MET A 482 32.32 -12.26 -15.97
C MET A 482 32.46 -11.67 -14.57
N ALA A 483 33.42 -10.75 -14.36
CA ALA A 483 33.57 -10.06 -13.09
C ALA A 483 32.63 -8.86 -12.91
N LEU A 484 32.44 -8.06 -13.95
CA LEU A 484 31.59 -6.88 -13.90
C LEU A 484 30.09 -7.23 -13.85
N LEU A 485 29.69 -8.34 -14.47
CA LEU A 485 28.28 -8.73 -14.62
C LEU A 485 27.58 -9.00 -13.26
N PRO A 486 28.13 -9.83 -12.34
CA PRO A 486 27.53 -10.05 -11.03
C PRO A 486 27.40 -8.76 -10.20
N GLY A 487 28.45 -7.92 -10.20
CA GLY A 487 28.42 -6.64 -9.48
C GLY A 487 27.35 -5.69 -10.01
N GLY A 488 27.23 -5.60 -11.34
CA GLY A 488 26.18 -4.84 -12.01
C GLY A 488 24.77 -5.35 -11.66
N LEU A 489 24.55 -6.67 -11.68
CA LEU A 489 23.26 -7.28 -11.34
C LEU A 489 22.88 -7.07 -9.87
N ILE A 490 23.82 -7.17 -8.94
CA ILE A 490 23.59 -6.92 -7.52
C ILE A 490 23.17 -5.46 -7.28
N LEU A 491 23.87 -4.50 -7.88
CA LEU A 491 23.50 -3.08 -7.77
C LEU A 491 22.14 -2.81 -8.41
N LEU A 492 21.86 -3.41 -9.58
CA LEU A 492 20.58 -3.29 -10.28
C LEU A 492 19.44 -3.81 -9.39
N GLY A 493 19.56 -5.02 -8.86
CA GLY A 493 18.57 -5.60 -7.95
C GLY A 493 18.36 -4.76 -6.69
N SER A 494 19.44 -4.24 -6.11
CA SER A 494 19.35 -3.40 -4.93
C SER A 494 18.67 -2.05 -5.21
N SER A 495 18.77 -1.51 -6.43
CA SER A 495 18.25 -0.19 -6.79
C SER A 495 16.72 -0.08 -6.64
N PHE A 496 16.01 -1.21 -6.73
CA PHE A 496 14.58 -1.29 -6.49
C PHE A 496 14.19 -1.16 -5.02
N LEU A 497 15.15 -1.34 -4.10
CA LEU A 497 14.93 -1.16 -2.68
C LEU A 497 15.12 0.32 -2.30
N ALA A 498 14.08 0.91 -1.72
CA ALA A 498 14.06 2.32 -1.35
C ALA A 498 14.98 2.62 -0.14
N GLY A 499 15.61 3.79 -0.16
CA GLY A 499 16.43 4.30 0.94
C GLY A 499 17.94 4.22 0.65
N TRP A 500 18.67 5.25 1.08
CA TRP A 500 20.11 5.36 0.90
C TRP A 500 20.91 4.38 1.78
N ARG A 501 20.33 3.92 2.89
CA ARG A 501 20.99 2.99 3.83
C ARG A 501 21.36 1.67 3.17
N ILE A 502 20.55 1.21 2.20
CA ILE A 502 20.81 -0.04 1.48
C ILE A 502 22.09 0.07 0.64
N SER A 503 22.44 1.28 0.18
CA SER A 503 23.67 1.52 -0.59
C SER A 503 24.93 1.22 0.20
N LEU A 504 24.89 1.38 1.53
CA LEU A 504 26.02 1.01 2.41
C LEU A 504 26.33 -0.49 2.36
N PHE A 505 25.35 -1.32 1.99
CA PHE A 505 25.51 -2.77 1.85
C PHE A 505 25.67 -3.17 0.38
N ALA A 506 24.94 -2.52 -0.53
CA ALA A 506 24.94 -2.86 -1.94
C ALA A 506 26.29 -2.62 -2.63
N TYR A 507 26.97 -1.50 -2.35
CA TYR A 507 28.28 -1.23 -2.97
C TYR A 507 29.36 -2.20 -2.51
N PRO A 508 29.56 -2.48 -1.20
CA PRO A 508 30.49 -3.51 -0.76
C PRO A 508 30.15 -4.89 -1.33
N ALA A 509 28.86 -5.27 -1.37
CA ALA A 509 28.44 -6.53 -1.96
C ALA A 509 28.83 -6.62 -3.46
N ALA A 510 28.61 -5.56 -4.22
CA ALA A 510 29.01 -5.50 -5.63
C ALA A 510 30.52 -5.56 -5.82
N ILE A 511 31.30 -4.85 -4.98
CA ILE A 511 32.77 -4.91 -4.99
C ILE A 511 33.26 -6.32 -4.68
N ILE A 512 32.68 -6.98 -3.67
CA ILE A 512 33.04 -8.36 -3.32
C ILE A 512 32.73 -9.30 -4.49
N ALA A 513 31.55 -9.17 -5.11
CA ALA A 513 31.16 -9.97 -6.26
C ALA A 513 32.12 -9.79 -7.46
N ILE A 514 32.56 -8.56 -7.74
CA ILE A 514 33.55 -8.25 -8.77
C ILE A 514 34.93 -8.80 -8.39
N ALA A 515 35.36 -8.61 -7.14
CA ALA A 515 36.67 -9.09 -6.70
C ALA A 515 36.74 -10.62 -6.74
N GLY A 516 35.71 -11.32 -6.24
CA GLY A 516 35.70 -12.78 -6.18
C GLY A 516 35.66 -13.47 -7.55
N SER A 517 35.17 -12.78 -8.58
CA SER A 517 35.15 -13.26 -9.96
C SER A 517 36.47 -13.03 -10.70
N LEU A 518 37.30 -12.09 -10.24
CA LEU A 518 38.68 -11.96 -10.71
C LEU A 518 39.56 -13.12 -10.24
N PHE A 519 39.22 -13.76 -9.13
CA PHE A 519 39.93 -14.93 -8.62
C PHE A 519 39.26 -16.22 -9.11
N ASN A 520 39.64 -16.69 -10.30
CA ASN A 520 39.13 -17.94 -10.88
C ASN A 520 39.81 -19.20 -10.29
N ASN A 521 40.07 -19.20 -8.99
CA ASN A 521 40.70 -20.33 -8.32
C ASN A 521 39.60 -21.27 -7.77
N PRO A 522 39.71 -22.60 -7.97
CA PRO A 522 38.86 -23.54 -7.27
C PRO A 522 39.14 -23.44 -5.77
N LEU A 523 38.08 -23.34 -4.96
CA LEU A 523 38.22 -23.23 -3.51
C LEU A 523 38.25 -24.62 -2.86
N ILE A 524 37.22 -25.43 -3.13
CA ILE A 524 37.07 -26.82 -2.66
C ILE A 524 36.29 -27.61 -3.73
N GLY A 525 36.92 -28.61 -4.34
CA GLY A 525 36.32 -29.38 -5.43
C GLY A 525 35.98 -28.51 -6.65
N ASP A 526 34.79 -28.72 -7.23
CA ASP A 526 34.29 -27.96 -8.39
C ASP A 526 33.73 -26.58 -8.03
N VAL A 527 33.71 -26.21 -6.74
CA VAL A 527 33.18 -24.91 -6.31
C VAL A 527 34.24 -23.83 -6.54
N MET A 528 34.04 -23.06 -7.60
CA MET A 528 34.87 -21.89 -7.90
C MET A 528 34.61 -20.77 -6.90
N LEU A 529 35.67 -20.05 -6.51
CA LEU A 529 35.63 -18.94 -5.55
C LEU A 529 34.60 -17.85 -5.88
N TRP A 530 34.33 -17.63 -7.16
CA TRP A 530 33.32 -16.65 -7.60
C TRP A 530 31.89 -17.02 -7.17
N HIS A 531 31.54 -18.31 -7.06
CA HIS A 531 30.24 -18.75 -6.55
C HIS A 531 30.05 -18.33 -5.09
N VAL A 532 31.09 -18.53 -4.27
CA VAL A 532 31.08 -18.18 -2.84
C VAL A 532 30.98 -16.67 -2.68
N SER A 533 31.69 -15.91 -3.51
CA SER A 533 31.61 -14.45 -3.50
C SER A 533 30.21 -13.92 -3.84
N ILE A 534 29.56 -14.46 -4.89
CA ILE A 534 28.19 -14.08 -5.24
C ILE A 534 27.22 -14.43 -4.10
N ALA A 535 27.34 -15.63 -3.52
CA ALA A 535 26.50 -16.04 -2.40
C ALA A 535 26.65 -15.09 -1.20
N PHE A 536 27.90 -14.73 -0.86
CA PHE A 536 28.18 -13.78 0.21
C PHE A 536 27.64 -12.38 -0.08
N ALA A 537 27.80 -11.89 -1.31
CA ALA A 537 27.26 -10.60 -1.72
C ALA A 537 25.73 -10.54 -1.63
N VAL A 538 25.04 -11.61 -2.04
CA VAL A 538 23.58 -11.74 -1.91
C VAL A 538 23.16 -11.73 -0.43
N LEU A 539 23.86 -12.49 0.43
CA LEU A 539 23.61 -12.48 1.88
C LEU A 539 23.80 -11.10 2.50
N LEU A 540 24.81 -10.35 2.04
CA LEU A 540 25.11 -9.01 2.53
C LEU A 540 23.98 -8.03 2.16
N VAL A 541 23.47 -8.08 0.92
CA VAL A 541 22.32 -7.25 0.51
C VAL A 541 21.04 -7.65 1.26
N ALA A 542 20.77 -8.95 1.41
CA ALA A 542 19.62 -9.44 2.14
C ALA A 542 19.65 -9.07 3.63
N GLY A 543 20.82 -9.22 4.27
CA GLY A 543 21.06 -8.82 5.65
C GLY A 543 20.95 -7.31 5.83
N GLY A 544 21.50 -6.52 4.89
CA GLY A 544 21.36 -5.07 4.87
C GLY A 544 19.90 -4.62 4.73
N TYR A 545 19.12 -5.27 3.88
CA TYR A 545 17.68 -5.04 3.75
C TYR A 545 16.94 -5.33 5.06
N TRP A 546 17.19 -6.49 5.66
CA TRP A 546 16.57 -6.88 6.94
C TRP A 546 16.94 -5.92 8.08
N TYR A 547 18.22 -5.53 8.16
CA TYR A 547 18.70 -4.54 9.13
C TYR A 547 18.01 -3.18 8.93
N CYS A 548 17.89 -2.72 7.68
CA CYS A 548 17.21 -1.46 7.36
C CYS A 548 15.73 -1.48 7.73
N GLN A 549 15.03 -2.61 7.58
CA GLN A 549 13.64 -2.74 8.03
C GLN A 549 13.50 -2.68 9.55
N ARG A 550 14.50 -3.17 10.30
CA ARG A 550 14.40 -3.32 11.75
C ARG A 550 14.73 -2.06 12.53
N ILE A 551 15.47 -1.11 11.95
CA ILE A 551 15.77 0.15 12.64
C ILE A 551 14.52 1.04 12.60
N PRO A 552 13.80 1.23 13.72
CA PRO A 552 12.70 2.18 13.75
C PRO A 552 13.24 3.57 13.42
N ASN A 553 12.54 4.33 12.57
CA ASN A 553 12.85 5.73 12.34
C ASN A 553 12.61 6.51 13.64
N LYS A 554 13.62 6.54 14.51
CA LYS A 554 13.58 7.22 15.82
C LYS A 554 13.46 8.75 15.70
N THR A 555 13.51 9.31 14.49
CA THR A 555 13.43 10.76 14.26
C THR A 555 12.05 11.34 14.53
N THR A 556 10.99 10.53 14.64
CA THR A 556 9.61 11.06 14.78
C THR A 556 9.07 11.14 16.21
N THR A 557 9.75 10.56 17.21
CA THR A 557 9.20 10.50 18.59
C THR A 557 9.71 11.56 19.55
N ARG A 558 10.70 12.38 19.17
CA ARG A 558 11.29 13.36 20.11
C ARG A 558 10.49 14.65 20.30
N SER A 559 9.50 14.99 19.45
CA SER A 559 8.78 16.28 19.60
C SER A 559 7.59 16.26 20.57
N LYS A 560 7.30 15.15 21.26
CA LYS A 560 6.10 15.05 22.12
C LYS A 560 6.35 15.07 23.62
N VAL A 561 7.60 15.07 24.08
CA VAL A 561 7.90 14.95 25.52
C VAL A 561 8.27 16.30 26.17
N ASP A 562 8.75 17.28 25.40
CA ASP A 562 9.27 18.52 25.99
C ASP A 562 8.22 19.66 26.08
N GLY A 563 6.96 19.40 25.70
CA GLY A 563 5.89 20.40 25.73
C GLY A 563 5.20 20.63 27.08
N ASN A 564 5.56 19.87 28.13
CA ASN A 564 4.90 19.95 29.44
C ASN A 564 5.80 20.47 30.57
N ALA A 565 7.00 20.96 30.27
CA ALA A 565 7.86 21.59 31.26
C ALA A 565 7.65 23.12 31.25
N THR A 566 7.17 23.63 32.38
CA THR A 566 7.31 25.01 32.89
C THR A 566 6.43 26.13 32.33
N SER A 567 5.29 26.36 33.00
CA SER A 567 4.80 27.71 33.32
C SER A 567 4.07 27.70 34.67
N THR A 568 4.84 27.58 35.75
CA THR A 568 4.44 28.03 37.09
C THR A 568 5.46 29.06 37.53
N SER A 569 5.10 30.33 37.36
CA SER A 569 5.63 31.48 38.09
C SER A 569 4.52 32.51 38.18
#